data_AF-A0A951ZK65-F1
#
_entry.id   AF-A0A951ZK65-F1
#
_cell.length_a   1.000
_cell.length_b   1.000
_cell.length_c   1.000
_cell.angle_alpha   90.00
_cell.angle_beta   90.00
_cell.angle_gamma   90.00
#
_symmetry.space_group_name_H-M   'P 1'
#
loop_
_entity.id
_entity.type
_entity.pdbx_description
1 polymer ?
#
loop_
_entity_poly.entity_id
_entity_poly.type
_entity_poly.pdbx_seq_one_letter_code
_entity_poly.pdbx_strand_id
1 'polypeptide(L)'
;MLPFYSFPKAHRLCHKKDIEQLFSSGKSFFVFPLLIHYKKVSSAQTKVLISVSKRKIRLATKRNRMKRLIREAFRLYLPDLIKSDKQEAFHIAITYVHD
;
A
#
# COMPACT_ATOMS: atom_id res chain seq x y z
N MET A 1 -16.90 13.76 -7.42
CA MET A 1 -15.81 13.56 -6.43
C MET A 1 -14.53 14.09 -7.07
N LEU A 2 -13.92 15.13 -6.51
CA LEU A 2 -12.74 15.78 -7.11
C LEU A 2 -11.57 14.78 -7.22
N PRO A 3 -10.76 14.83 -8.30
CA PRO A 3 -9.57 14.01 -8.40
C PRO A 3 -8.62 14.35 -7.26
N PHE A 4 -8.23 13.36 -6.46
CA PHE A 4 -7.22 13.54 -5.42
C PHE A 4 -5.88 13.85 -6.09
N TYR A 5 -5.40 15.10 -6.02
CA TYR A 5 -4.06 15.47 -6.51
C TYR A 5 -2.92 14.99 -5.59
N SER A 6 -3.25 14.36 -4.47
CA SER A 6 -2.28 13.83 -3.51
C SER A 6 -2.80 12.54 -2.87
N PHE A 7 -1.89 11.74 -2.30
CA PHE A 7 -2.26 10.52 -1.59
C PHE A 7 -2.75 10.84 -0.16
N PRO A 8 -4.05 10.66 0.17
CA PRO A 8 -4.61 11.14 1.43
C PRO A 8 -3.99 10.47 2.66
N LYS A 9 -3.95 11.18 3.80
CA LYS A 9 -3.50 10.61 5.08
C LYS A 9 -4.36 9.44 5.54
N ALA A 10 -5.66 9.50 5.27
CA ALA A 10 -6.63 8.51 5.75
C ALA A 10 -6.38 7.11 5.18
N HIS A 11 -5.88 7.02 3.94
CA HIS A 11 -5.54 5.77 3.26
C HIS A 11 -4.09 5.31 3.49
N ARG A 12 -3.35 5.93 4.41
CA ARG A 12 -2.00 5.48 4.79
C ARG A 12 -2.06 4.54 5.99
N LEU A 13 -1.45 3.37 5.86
CA LEU A 13 -1.28 2.43 6.97
C LEU A 13 -0.04 2.83 7.78
N CYS A 14 -0.26 3.48 8.92
CA CYS A 14 0.81 4.03 9.77
C CYS A 14 0.88 3.41 11.17
N HIS A 15 -0.22 2.85 11.70
CA HIS A 15 -0.25 2.34 13.06
C HIS A 15 0.54 1.03 13.18
N LYS A 16 1.47 0.98 14.13
CA LYS A 16 2.35 -0.18 14.34
C LYS A 16 1.56 -1.48 14.57
N LYS A 17 0.52 -1.44 15.41
CA LYS A 17 -0.35 -2.60 15.67
C LYS A 17 -1.01 -3.13 14.39
N ASP A 18 -1.54 -2.24 13.55
CA ASP A 18 -2.20 -2.63 12.30
C ASP A 18 -1.21 -3.25 11.30
N ILE A 19 0.02 -2.73 11.26
CA ILE A 19 1.10 -3.25 10.42
C ILE A 19 1.54 -4.63 10.91
N GLU A 20 1.77 -4.79 12.21
CA GLU A 20 2.12 -6.09 12.81
C GLU A 20 1.03 -7.13 12.54
N GLN A 21 -0.24 -6.75 12.72
CA GLN A 21 -1.38 -7.62 12.46
C GLN A 21 -1.49 -8.02 10.97
N LEU A 22 -1.21 -7.09 10.06
CA LEU A 22 -1.18 -7.37 8.62
C LEU A 22 -0.13 -8.42 8.27
N PHE A 23 1.08 -8.32 8.82
CA PHE A 23 2.14 -9.29 8.54
C PHE A 23 1.98 -10.62 9.28
N SER A 24 1.33 -10.64 10.45
CA SER A 24 1.16 -11.87 11.23
C SER A 24 -0.01 -12.74 10.77
N SER A 25 -1.08 -12.13 10.26
CA SER A 25 -2.34 -12.83 9.97
C SER A 25 -2.95 -12.49 8.60
N GLY A 26 -2.27 -11.64 7.82
CA GLY A 26 -2.65 -11.34 6.45
C GLY A 26 -2.23 -12.44 5.50
N LYS A 27 -2.87 -12.45 4.33
CA LYS A 27 -2.45 -13.27 3.18
C LYS A 27 -1.42 -12.51 2.37
N SER A 28 -0.59 -13.23 1.61
CA SER A 28 0.37 -12.61 0.71
C SER A 28 0.40 -13.30 -0.64
N PHE A 29 0.81 -12.53 -1.65
CA PHE A 29 1.08 -13.06 -2.98
C PHE A 29 2.17 -12.22 -3.64
N PHE A 30 2.88 -12.84 -4.57
CA PHE A 30 3.97 -12.22 -5.31
C PHE A 30 3.57 -12.05 -6.77
N VAL A 31 3.69 -10.82 -7.27
CA VAL A 31 3.57 -10.50 -8.70
C VAL A 31 4.77 -9.65 -9.03
N PHE A 32 5.67 -10.17 -9.83
CA PHE A 32 6.91 -9.47 -10.16
C PHE A 32 6.64 -8.01 -10.58
N PRO A 33 7.33 -7.00 -10.00
CA PRO A 33 8.39 -7.03 -8.97
C PRO A 33 7.91 -6.78 -7.52
N LEU A 34 6.62 -6.94 -7.25
CA LEU A 34 5.93 -6.57 -6.01
C LEU A 34 5.57 -7.79 -5.17
N LEU A 35 5.88 -7.70 -3.87
CA LEU A 35 5.33 -8.58 -2.85
C LEU A 35 4.18 -7.84 -2.14
N ILE A 36 2.98 -8.42 -2.20
CA ILE A 36 1.77 -7.84 -1.64
C ILE A 36 1.37 -8.64 -0.41
N HIS A 37 1.15 -7.96 0.71
CA HIS A 37 0.44 -8.50 1.87
C HIS A 37 -0.88 -7.78 2.01
N TYR A 38 -1.93 -8.51 2.34
CA TYR A 38 -3.26 -7.92 2.50
C TYR A 38 -4.05 -8.65 3.58
N LYS A 39 -4.89 -7.87 4.27
CA LYS A 39 -5.81 -8.38 5.28
C LYS A 39 -7.12 -7.61 5.20
N LYS A 40 -8.24 -8.32 5.20
CA LYS A 40 -9.57 -7.72 5.34
C LYS A 40 -9.77 -7.19 6.76
N VAL A 41 -10.35 -6.01 6.89
CA VAL A 41 -10.58 -5.32 8.16
C VAL A 41 -11.99 -4.74 8.23
N SER A 42 -12.57 -4.72 9.43
CA SER A 42 -13.84 -4.05 9.74
C SER A 42 -13.64 -2.54 9.93
N SER A 43 -12.89 -1.91 9.03
CA SER A 43 -12.58 -0.47 9.05
C SER A 43 -13.40 0.25 7.99
N ALA A 44 -13.60 1.55 8.15
CA ALA A 44 -14.31 2.36 7.16
C ALA A 44 -13.51 2.61 5.88
N GLN A 45 -12.20 2.38 5.88
CA GLN A 45 -11.31 2.76 4.78
C GLN A 45 -10.17 1.77 4.59
N THR A 46 -9.87 1.46 3.33
CA THR A 46 -8.69 0.72 2.95
C THR A 46 -7.42 1.56 3.17
N LYS A 47 -6.41 0.97 3.81
CA LYS A 47 -5.13 1.63 4.14
C LYS A 47 -3.96 0.89 3.52
N VAL A 48 -2.98 1.64 3.03
CA VAL A 48 -1.81 1.11 2.33
C VAL A 48 -0.50 1.55 2.94
N LEU A 49 0.40 0.59 3.11
CA LEU A 49 1.82 0.75 3.41
C LEU A 49 2.62 0.50 2.13
N ILE A 50 3.57 1.38 1.81
CA ILE A 50 4.47 1.22 0.66
C ILE A 50 5.90 1.13 1.17
N SER A 51 6.56 0.03 0.83
CA SER A 51 7.94 -0.26 1.18
C SER A 51 8.77 -0.58 -0.06
N VAL A 52 10.05 -0.26 0.00
CA VAL A 52 11.04 -0.59 -1.04
C VAL A 52 12.26 -1.15 -0.34
N SER A 53 12.69 -2.35 -0.74
CA SER A 53 13.82 -3.04 -0.12
C SER A 53 15.10 -2.22 -0.17
N LYS A 54 15.67 -1.92 1.02
CA LYS A 54 16.97 -1.25 1.14
C LYS A 54 18.14 -2.15 0.73
N ARG A 55 17.97 -3.47 0.90
CA ARG A 55 18.98 -4.48 0.54
C ARG A 55 19.17 -4.56 -0.97
N LYS A 56 18.08 -4.45 -1.72
CA LYS A 56 18.04 -4.53 -3.18
C LYS A 56 18.42 -3.19 -3.83
N ILE A 57 17.65 -2.13 -3.52
CA ILE A 57 17.92 -0.79 -4.04
C ILE A 57 18.72 0.01 -3.01
N ARG A 58 20.05 0.06 -3.16
CA ARG A 58 20.96 0.76 -2.24
C ARG A 58 20.79 2.28 -2.27
N LEU A 59 20.56 2.87 -3.45
CA LEU A 59 20.44 4.33 -3.61
C LEU A 59 19.10 4.86 -3.11
N ALA A 60 19.16 5.83 -2.19
CA ALA A 60 17.97 6.46 -1.62
C ALA A 60 17.10 7.13 -2.69
N THR A 61 17.73 7.78 -3.67
CA THR A 61 17.05 8.44 -4.79
C THR A 61 16.23 7.44 -5.63
N LYS A 62 16.79 6.26 -5.94
CA LYS A 62 16.08 5.19 -6.65
C LYS A 62 14.91 4.66 -5.83
N ARG A 63 15.10 4.41 -4.52
CA ARG A 63 14.00 4.00 -3.62
C ARG A 63 12.88 5.03 -3.56
N ASN A 64 13.24 6.32 -3.49
CA ASN A 64 12.27 7.41 -3.43
C ASN A 64 11.50 7.55 -4.73
N ARG A 65 12.15 7.39 -5.88
CA ARG A 65 11.50 7.31 -7.19
C ARG A 65 10.49 6.17 -7.22
N MET A 66 10.88 4.97 -6.81
CA MET A 66 9.98 3.81 -6.80
C MET A 66 8.77 4.00 -5.87
N LYS A 67 8.99 4.51 -4.65
CA LYS A 67 7.89 4.89 -3.74
C LYS A 67 6.98 5.98 -4.33
N ARG A 68 7.49 6.90 -5.15
CA ARG A 68 6.66 7.91 -5.83
C ARG A 68 5.81 7.28 -6.92
N LEU A 69 6.38 6.41 -7.76
CA LEU A 69 5.66 5.69 -8.81
C LEU A 69 4.53 4.81 -8.25
N ILE A 70 4.82 4.01 -7.20
CA ILE A 70 3.81 3.15 -6.57
C ILE A 70 2.70 3.98 -5.93
N ARG A 71 3.03 5.10 -5.28
CA ARG A 71 2.03 6.01 -4.71
C ARG A 71 1.14 6.63 -5.78
N GLU A 72 1.71 7.01 -6.92
CA GLU A 72 0.97 7.62 -8.01
C GLU A 72 0.03 6.63 -8.68
N ALA A 73 0.49 5.41 -8.93
CA ALA A 73 -0.37 4.32 -9.38
C ALA A 73 -1.54 4.12 -8.39
N PHE A 74 -1.25 4.04 -7.10
CA PHE A 74 -2.30 3.89 -6.10
C PHE A 74 -3.27 5.08 -6.05
N ARG A 75 -2.79 6.33 -6.21
CA ARG A 75 -3.64 7.53 -6.28
C ARG A 75 -4.66 7.43 -7.43
N LEU A 76 -4.25 6.88 -8.57
CA LEU A 76 -5.12 6.69 -9.75
C LEU A 76 -6.18 5.60 -9.51
N TYR A 77 -5.85 4.51 -8.81
CA TYR A 77 -6.79 3.42 -8.51
C TYR A 77 -7.65 3.65 -7.25
N LEU A 78 -7.24 4.60 -6.40
CA LEU A 78 -7.91 4.87 -5.13
C LEU A 78 -9.43 5.16 -5.26
N PRO A 79 -9.91 5.94 -6.25
CA PRO A 79 -11.35 6.19 -6.39
C PRO A 79 -12.18 4.92 -6.57
N ASP A 80 -11.65 3.93 -7.30
CA ASP A 80 -12.37 2.67 -7.54
C ASP A 80 -12.29 1.74 -6.34
N LEU A 81 -11.19 1.81 -5.59
CA LEU A 81 -11.05 1.14 -4.30
C LEU A 81 -12.05 1.67 -3.27
N ILE A 82 -12.18 3.00 -3.14
CA ILE A 82 -13.14 3.64 -2.22
C ILE A 82 -14.59 3.28 -2.57
N LYS A 83 -14.94 3.17 -3.86
CA LYS A 83 -16.27 2.71 -4.27
C LYS A 83 -16.55 1.29 -3.79
N SER A 84 -15.52 0.45 -3.77
CA SER A 84 -15.58 -0.96 -3.39
C SER A 84 -15.56 -1.17 -1.86
N ASP A 85 -15.01 -0.21 -1.10
CA ASP A 85 -14.92 -0.23 0.39
C ASP A 85 -16.30 -0.22 1.09
N LYS A 86 -17.42 -0.07 0.37
CA LYS A 86 -18.78 -0.01 0.96
C LYS A 86 -19.22 -1.28 1.68
N GLN A 87 -18.54 -2.41 1.47
CA GLN A 87 -18.84 -3.67 2.15
C GLN A 87 -17.66 -4.18 2.97
N GLU A 88 -16.41 -4.00 2.50
CA GLU A 88 -15.22 -4.55 3.14
C GLU A 88 -13.99 -3.68 2.84
N ALA A 89 -13.22 -3.30 3.87
CA ALA A 89 -11.97 -2.57 3.72
C ALA A 89 -10.75 -3.49 3.90
N PHE A 90 -9.59 -3.05 3.40
CA PHE A 90 -8.35 -3.80 3.47
C PHE A 90 -7.20 -3.00 4.10
N HIS A 91 -6.34 -3.69 4.83
CA HIS A 91 -4.98 -3.23 5.05
C HIS A 91 -4.07 -3.91 4.04
N ILE A 92 -3.24 -3.13 3.34
CA ILE A 92 -2.39 -3.63 2.25
C ILE A 92 -0.96 -3.13 2.47
N ALA A 93 0.03 -3.99 2.29
CA ALA A 93 1.43 -3.60 2.20
C ALA A 93 1.98 -4.00 0.83
N ILE A 94 2.47 -3.00 0.09
CA ILE A 94 3.12 -3.15 -1.20
C ILE A 94 4.63 -3.03 -0.98
N THR A 95 5.36 -4.10 -1.24
CA THR A 95 6.83 -4.12 -1.10
C THR A 95 7.48 -4.34 -2.46
N TYR A 96 8.27 -3.38 -2.92
CA TYR A 96 9.12 -3.58 -4.10
C TYR A 96 10.38 -4.34 -3.70
N VAL A 97 10.60 -5.51 -4.33
CA VAL A 97 11.65 -6.46 -3.95
C VAL A 97 12.71 -6.71 -5.05
N HIS A 98 12.64 -5.99 -6.16
CA HIS A 98 13.63 -6.09 -7.24
C HIS A 98 14.76 -5.06 -7.11
N ASP A 99 15.86 -5.29 -7.83
CA ASP A 99 17.06 -4.44 -7.93
C ASP A 99 16.90 -3.28 -8.95
#